data_AF-A0A951I1J4-F1
#
_entry.id   AF-A0A951I1J4-F1
#
_cell.length_a   1.000
_cell.length_b   1.000
_cell.length_c   1.000
_cell.angle_alpha   90.00
_cell.angle_beta   90.00
_cell.angle_gamma   90.00
#
_symmetry.space_group_name_H-M   'P 1'
#
loop_
_entity.id
_entity.type
_entity.pdbx_description
1 polymer ?
#
loop_
_entity_poly.entity_id
_entity_poly.type
_entity_poly.pdbx_seq_one_letter_code
_entity_poly.pdbx_strand_id
1 'polypeptide(L)'
;MTEPSYPAARIVSAIVEEHFKRHRIVAHEQGWTELAPQPEVQTIETAIDVAFWASLRHEEGYSPKISLAFVPPEQAGEPLLFESVLPLGAAALTRLAPAVERPGIHLGLWHNGEELCVWGTTRSIPKLCFVLEVIEPGLLVVKYNRGQESGKFVNVVVLKGDQIKVIDEEGTSLPDCPALLAALLDFGSPSLRDRSTVNVLVQLAASMRLHGRGGTLLVVPPASEKWRESIVWPVPYAVAPPQAELSTLMRQDESERKKRLWQEALIDAVDAVAGLTAVDGATVINEQYEVLAFGAKIVRMESGTQVEQL
;
A
#
# COMPACT_ATOMS: atom_id res chain seq x y z
N MET A 1 -12.94 22.37 -22.68
CA MET A 1 -13.54 21.10 -23.11
C MET A 1 -13.74 20.27 -21.87
N THR A 2 -14.97 19.89 -21.55
CA THR A 2 -15.28 18.95 -20.47
C THR A 2 -14.70 17.59 -20.85
N GLU A 3 -13.89 17.01 -19.96
CA GLU A 3 -13.32 15.67 -20.15
C GLU A 3 -14.45 14.62 -20.14
N PRO A 4 -14.35 13.55 -20.95
CA PRO A 4 -15.37 12.51 -20.96
C PRO A 4 -15.38 11.76 -19.62
N SER A 5 -16.55 11.32 -19.15
CA SER A 5 -16.63 10.57 -17.89
C SER A 5 -15.89 9.23 -17.98
N TYR A 6 -15.13 8.90 -16.94
CA TYR A 6 -14.43 7.65 -16.72
C TYR A 6 -15.41 6.57 -16.22
N PRO A 7 -15.79 5.57 -17.04
CA PRO A 7 -16.89 4.65 -16.72
C PRO A 7 -16.67 3.83 -15.43
N ALA A 8 -15.42 3.51 -15.10
CA ALA A 8 -15.12 2.73 -13.90
C ALA A 8 -15.39 3.52 -12.61
N ALA A 9 -15.32 4.86 -12.64
CA ALA A 9 -15.69 5.70 -11.50
C ALA A 9 -17.13 5.43 -11.07
N ARG A 10 -18.06 5.40 -12.04
CA ARG A 10 -19.48 5.16 -11.78
C ARG A 10 -19.76 3.76 -11.22
N ILE A 11 -19.06 2.75 -11.73
CA ILE A 11 -19.20 1.35 -11.25
C ILE A 11 -18.72 1.23 -9.80
N VAL A 12 -17.58 1.83 -9.49
CA VAL A 12 -16.92 1.67 -8.18
C VAL A 12 -17.54 2.52 -7.08
N SER A 13 -18.13 3.67 -7.41
CA SER A 13 -18.59 4.63 -6.40
C SER A 13 -19.62 4.07 -5.44
N ALA A 14 -20.58 3.27 -5.93
CA ALA A 14 -21.58 2.62 -5.08
C ALA A 14 -20.97 1.54 -4.18
N ILE A 15 -19.98 0.79 -4.69
CA ILE A 15 -19.27 -0.26 -3.94
C ILE A 15 -18.48 0.38 -2.79
N VAL A 16 -17.77 1.47 -3.07
CA VAL A 16 -16.99 2.23 -2.07
C VAL A 16 -17.93 2.83 -1.03
N GLU A 17 -19.01 3.50 -1.44
CA GLU A 17 -19.95 4.11 -0.50
C GLU A 17 -20.53 3.08 0.48
N GLU A 18 -20.95 1.92 -0.04
CA GLU A 18 -21.48 0.81 0.75
C GLU A 18 -20.42 0.23 1.69
N HIS A 19 -19.17 0.07 1.23
CA HIS A 19 -18.06 -0.37 2.08
C HIS A 19 -17.84 0.59 3.27
N PHE A 20 -17.86 1.91 3.04
CA PHE A 20 -17.72 2.90 4.12
C PHE A 20 -18.94 2.90 5.05
N LYS A 21 -20.16 2.69 4.55
CA LYS A 21 -21.38 2.54 5.37
C LYS A 21 -21.25 1.39 6.35
N ARG A 22 -20.84 0.21 5.88
CA ARG A 22 -20.65 -0.98 6.73
C ARG A 22 -19.59 -0.75 7.82
N HIS A 23 -18.43 -0.22 7.44
CA HIS A 23 -17.37 0.06 8.41
C HIS A 23 -17.75 1.13 9.43
N ARG A 24 -18.59 2.09 9.04
CA ARG A 24 -19.11 3.10 9.97
C ARG A 24 -20.06 2.51 11.00
N ILE A 25 -20.89 1.52 10.62
CA ILE A 25 -21.74 0.78 11.56
C ILE A 25 -20.87 0.04 12.57
N VAL A 26 -19.87 -0.73 12.10
CA VAL A 26 -18.94 -1.47 12.95
C VAL A 26 -18.16 -0.52 13.88
N ALA A 27 -17.67 0.60 13.37
CA ALA A 27 -16.96 1.59 14.17
C ALA A 27 -17.86 2.21 15.26
N HIS A 28 -19.14 2.43 14.97
CA HIS A 28 -20.11 2.92 15.95
C HIS A 28 -20.35 1.89 17.06
N GLU A 29 -20.52 0.61 16.71
CA GLU A 29 -20.65 -0.50 17.68
C GLU A 29 -19.40 -0.65 18.57
N GLN A 30 -18.21 -0.37 18.01
CA GLN A 30 -16.94 -0.36 18.73
C GLN A 30 -16.68 0.93 19.52
N GLY A 31 -17.61 1.90 19.50
CA GLY A 31 -17.51 3.14 20.27
C GLY A 31 -16.46 4.13 19.74
N TRP A 32 -16.11 4.08 18.45
CA TRP A 32 -15.17 5.03 17.87
C TRP A 32 -15.79 6.43 17.80
N THR A 33 -15.02 7.43 18.23
CA THR A 33 -15.36 8.85 18.15
C THR A 33 -14.57 9.53 17.02
N GLU A 34 -15.02 10.71 16.59
CA GLU A 34 -14.32 11.55 15.59
C GLU A 34 -14.11 10.85 14.24
N LEU A 35 -15.19 10.31 13.70
CA LEU A 35 -15.21 9.72 12.35
C LEU A 35 -15.31 10.81 11.29
N ALA A 36 -14.63 10.59 10.16
CA ALA A 36 -14.76 11.43 8.99
C ALA A 36 -16.20 11.45 8.47
N PRO A 37 -16.61 12.51 7.76
CA PRO A 37 -17.90 12.53 7.09
C PRO A 37 -17.96 11.45 6.02
N GLN A 38 -19.11 10.81 5.91
CA GLN A 38 -19.31 9.77 4.92
C GLN A 38 -19.46 10.42 3.53
N PRO A 39 -18.62 10.07 2.54
CA PRO A 39 -18.78 10.57 1.19
C PRO A 39 -20.00 9.94 0.52
N GLU A 40 -20.72 10.73 -0.27
CA GLU A 40 -21.83 10.26 -1.10
C GLU A 40 -21.31 9.66 -2.42
N VAL A 41 -22.13 8.84 -3.08
CA VAL A 41 -21.78 8.22 -4.38
C VAL A 41 -21.29 9.27 -5.39
N GLN A 42 -22.00 10.40 -5.51
CA GLN A 42 -21.65 11.46 -6.45
C GLN A 42 -20.31 12.13 -6.14
N THR A 43 -19.99 12.30 -4.85
CA THR A 43 -18.69 12.83 -4.40
C THR A 43 -17.56 11.87 -4.75
N ILE A 44 -17.75 10.57 -4.50
CA ILE A 44 -16.76 9.53 -4.84
C ILE A 44 -16.55 9.48 -6.35
N GLU A 45 -17.63 9.50 -7.13
CA GLU A 45 -17.57 9.44 -8.59
C GLU A 45 -16.81 10.62 -9.17
N THR A 46 -17.15 11.84 -8.71
CA THR A 46 -16.50 13.07 -9.16
C THR A 46 -15.02 13.08 -8.79
N ALA A 47 -14.67 12.65 -7.57
CA ALA A 47 -13.27 12.59 -7.13
C ALA A 47 -12.46 11.59 -7.97
N ILE A 48 -13.00 10.39 -8.22
CA ILE A 48 -12.33 9.36 -9.04
C ILE A 48 -12.19 9.81 -10.48
N ASP A 49 -13.24 10.37 -11.08
CA ASP A 49 -13.24 10.85 -12.46
C ASP A 49 -12.18 11.94 -12.68
N VAL A 50 -12.20 12.97 -11.84
CA VAL A 50 -11.24 14.08 -11.94
C VAL A 50 -9.80 13.64 -11.67
N ALA A 51 -9.59 12.77 -10.67
CA ALA A 51 -8.26 12.24 -10.38
C ALA A 51 -7.73 11.34 -11.50
N PHE A 52 -8.60 10.57 -12.17
CA PHE A 52 -8.21 9.74 -13.30
C PHE A 52 -7.70 10.60 -14.45
N TRP A 53 -8.43 11.64 -14.84
CA TRP A 53 -7.97 12.55 -15.89
C TRP A 53 -6.75 13.36 -15.48
N ALA A 54 -6.63 13.74 -14.20
CA ALA A 54 -5.41 14.34 -13.68
C ALA A 54 -4.21 13.39 -13.85
N SER A 55 -4.37 12.09 -13.54
CA SER A 55 -3.29 11.09 -13.63
C SER A 55 -2.70 10.92 -15.03
N LEU A 56 -3.48 11.20 -16.08
CA LEU A 56 -3.05 11.07 -17.48
C LEU A 56 -2.39 12.34 -18.02
N ARG A 57 -2.45 13.44 -17.27
CA ARG A 57 -1.78 14.70 -17.61
C ARG A 57 -0.32 14.68 -17.16
N HIS A 58 0.44 15.66 -17.61
CA HIS A 58 1.83 15.87 -17.20
C HIS A 58 2.02 17.31 -16.77
N GLU A 59 2.80 17.52 -15.72
CA GLU A 59 3.30 18.83 -15.28
C GLU A 59 4.82 18.79 -15.39
N GLU A 60 5.43 19.70 -16.14
CA GLU A 60 6.89 19.76 -16.35
C GLU A 60 7.53 18.42 -16.81
N GLY A 61 6.74 17.56 -17.47
CA GLY A 61 7.19 16.24 -17.94
C GLY A 61 7.04 15.10 -16.92
N TYR A 62 6.53 15.38 -15.72
CA TYR A 62 6.26 14.38 -14.69
C TYR A 62 4.78 14.03 -14.63
N SER A 63 4.48 12.75 -14.44
CA SER A 63 3.12 12.29 -14.14
C SER A 63 2.77 12.65 -12.69
N PRO A 64 1.58 13.23 -12.44
CA PRO A 64 1.24 13.72 -11.12
C PRO A 64 0.96 12.57 -10.14
N LYS A 65 1.58 12.64 -8.97
CA LYS A 65 1.22 11.84 -7.79
C LYS A 65 0.41 12.70 -6.85
N ILE A 66 -0.78 12.25 -6.52
CA ILE A 66 -1.79 13.06 -5.81
C ILE A 66 -2.41 12.20 -4.72
N SER A 67 -2.60 12.78 -3.54
CA SER A 67 -3.43 12.18 -2.50
C SER A 67 -4.57 13.16 -2.17
N LEU A 68 -5.81 12.73 -2.34
CA LEU A 68 -7.01 13.49 -2.03
C LEU A 68 -7.66 12.90 -0.78
N ALA A 69 -8.08 13.74 0.17
CA ALA A 69 -8.81 13.33 1.35
C ALA A 69 -10.14 14.06 1.44
N PHE A 70 -11.26 13.33 1.53
CA PHE A 70 -12.58 13.94 1.73
C PHE A 70 -12.79 14.24 3.22
N VAL A 71 -12.55 15.49 3.59
CA VAL A 71 -12.56 15.94 4.99
C VAL A 71 -12.79 17.46 5.05
N PRO A 72 -13.63 17.96 5.97
CA PRO A 72 -13.80 19.38 6.19
C PRO A 72 -12.56 19.99 6.87
N PRO A 73 -12.21 21.26 6.60
CA PRO A 73 -11.09 21.94 7.24
C PRO A 73 -11.09 21.82 8.78
N GLU A 74 -12.26 21.84 9.40
CA GLU A 74 -12.44 21.79 10.85
C GLU A 74 -12.03 20.45 11.47
N GLN A 75 -12.00 19.37 10.69
CA GLN A 75 -11.56 18.04 11.14
C GLN A 75 -10.14 17.70 10.68
N ALA A 76 -9.45 18.63 10.03
CA ALA A 76 -8.14 18.39 9.41
C ALA A 76 -6.94 18.74 10.31
N GLY A 77 -7.15 18.93 11.63
CA GLY A 77 -6.09 19.27 12.58
C GLY A 77 -5.53 20.68 12.37
N GLU A 78 -4.26 20.77 11.93
CA GLU A 78 -3.60 22.02 11.53
C GLU A 78 -3.42 22.10 10.00
N PRO A 79 -4.50 22.37 9.24
CA PRO A 79 -4.42 22.44 7.79
C PRO A 79 -3.69 23.70 7.30
N LEU A 80 -3.08 23.59 6.12
CA LEU A 80 -2.74 24.76 5.31
C LEU A 80 -3.96 25.09 4.44
N LEU A 81 -4.56 26.25 4.67
CA LEU A 81 -5.73 26.72 3.94
C LEU A 81 -5.33 27.61 2.77
N PHE A 82 -6.01 27.46 1.63
CA PHE A 82 -5.90 28.41 0.54
C PHE A 82 -6.77 29.65 0.84
N GLU A 83 -6.31 30.82 0.42
CA GLU A 83 -7.11 32.05 0.54
C GLU A 83 -8.40 31.96 -0.28
N SER A 84 -8.31 31.36 -1.46
CA SER A 84 -9.45 31.03 -2.32
C SER A 84 -9.49 29.52 -2.54
N VAL A 85 -10.63 28.89 -2.25
CA VAL A 85 -10.84 27.47 -2.57
C VAL A 85 -10.79 27.26 -4.09
N LEU A 86 -10.23 26.13 -4.52
CA LEU A 86 -10.06 25.81 -5.93
C LEU A 86 -11.14 24.82 -6.36
N PRO A 87 -11.93 25.09 -7.41
CA PRO A 87 -12.86 24.10 -7.96
C PRO A 87 -12.13 22.81 -8.30
N LEU A 88 -12.73 21.67 -7.98
CA LEU A 88 -12.12 20.37 -8.28
C LEU A 88 -12.06 20.17 -9.79
N GLY A 89 -10.85 20.01 -10.33
CA GLY A 89 -10.65 19.80 -11.76
C GLY A 89 -9.27 19.25 -12.08
N ALA A 90 -9.15 18.50 -13.18
CA ALA A 90 -7.94 17.74 -13.50
C ALA A 90 -6.71 18.65 -13.68
N ALA A 91 -6.90 19.82 -14.31
CA ALA A 91 -5.84 20.81 -14.48
C ALA A 91 -5.35 21.41 -13.15
N ALA A 92 -6.27 21.68 -12.21
CA ALA A 92 -5.92 22.21 -10.89
C ALA A 92 -5.15 21.15 -10.07
N LEU A 93 -5.62 19.91 -10.10
CA LEU A 93 -4.95 18.78 -9.46
C LEU A 93 -3.54 18.53 -10.02
N THR A 94 -3.39 18.58 -11.35
CA THR A 94 -2.08 18.40 -12.03
C THR A 94 -1.07 19.45 -11.55
N ARG A 95 -1.49 20.72 -11.48
CA ARG A 95 -0.64 21.82 -10.99
C ARG A 95 -0.30 21.73 -9.51
N LEU A 96 -1.18 21.16 -8.69
CA LEU A 96 -0.98 21.00 -7.25
C LEU A 96 -0.17 19.74 -6.88
N ALA A 97 -0.05 18.77 -7.79
CA ALA A 97 0.60 17.50 -7.53
C ALA A 97 2.02 17.62 -6.92
N PRO A 98 2.91 18.53 -7.39
CA PRO A 98 4.24 18.68 -6.80
C PRO A 98 4.21 19.09 -5.31
N ALA A 99 3.15 19.76 -4.85
CA ALA A 99 3.02 20.18 -3.45
C ALA A 99 2.61 19.04 -2.52
N VAL A 100 2.06 17.94 -3.06
CA VAL A 100 1.49 16.81 -2.30
C VAL A 100 2.09 15.45 -2.65
N GLU A 101 3.14 15.41 -3.47
CA GLU A 101 3.83 14.16 -3.81
C GLU A 101 4.47 13.49 -2.59
N ARG A 102 4.81 14.26 -1.55
CA ARG A 102 5.41 13.72 -0.33
C ARG A 102 4.38 12.89 0.46
N PRO A 103 4.77 11.70 0.96
CA PRO A 103 3.87 10.86 1.75
C PRO A 103 3.28 11.60 2.96
N GLY A 104 1.99 11.36 3.21
CA GLY A 104 1.26 11.92 4.34
C GLY A 104 0.82 13.37 4.17
N ILE A 105 0.93 13.95 2.96
CA ILE A 105 0.30 15.23 2.62
C ILE A 105 -0.89 14.95 1.70
N HIS A 106 -2.06 15.43 2.08
CA HIS A 106 -3.31 15.24 1.35
C HIS A 106 -3.87 16.58 0.90
N LEU A 107 -4.38 16.67 -0.32
CA LEU A 107 -5.28 17.74 -0.74
C LEU A 107 -6.65 17.52 -0.10
N GLY A 108 -7.13 18.50 0.64
CA GLY A 108 -8.43 18.43 1.30
C GLY A 108 -9.56 18.73 0.35
N LEU A 109 -10.50 17.79 0.22
CA LEU A 109 -11.73 17.93 -0.55
C LEU A 109 -12.90 18.21 0.38
N TRP A 110 -13.66 19.27 0.08
CA TRP A 110 -14.91 19.55 0.77
C TRP A 110 -15.88 20.29 -0.14
N HIS A 111 -17.17 20.26 0.23
CA HIS A 111 -18.21 20.96 -0.51
C HIS A 111 -18.16 22.47 -0.22
N ASN A 112 -18.26 23.26 -1.28
CA ASN A 112 -18.54 24.69 -1.23
C ASN A 112 -19.87 24.94 -1.94
N GLY A 113 -20.97 24.88 -1.19
CA GLY A 113 -22.32 24.77 -1.77
C GLY A 113 -22.52 23.40 -2.40
N GLU A 114 -22.92 23.35 -3.68
CA GLU A 114 -23.12 22.11 -4.43
C GLU A 114 -21.83 21.60 -5.11
N GLU A 115 -20.79 22.44 -5.20
CA GLU A 115 -19.55 22.10 -5.90
C GLU A 115 -18.51 21.50 -4.96
N LEU A 116 -17.81 20.47 -5.44
CA LEU A 116 -16.68 19.89 -4.74
C LEU A 116 -15.42 20.72 -5.03
N CYS A 117 -14.70 21.12 -3.98
CA CYS A 117 -13.56 22.01 -4.07
C CYS A 117 -12.36 21.47 -3.28
N VAL A 118 -11.17 21.89 -3.70
CA VAL A 118 -9.93 21.75 -2.93
C VAL A 118 -9.76 22.99 -2.06
N TRP A 119 -9.82 22.82 -0.74
CA TRP A 119 -9.71 23.93 0.21
C TRP A 119 -8.28 24.19 0.69
N GLY A 120 -7.37 23.23 0.50
CA GLY A 120 -6.00 23.32 1.02
C GLY A 120 -5.30 21.97 1.13
N THR A 121 -4.35 21.88 2.05
CA THR A 121 -3.62 20.63 2.34
C THR A 121 -3.65 20.29 3.83
N THR A 122 -3.58 19.00 4.15
CA THR A 122 -3.45 18.52 5.53
C THR A 122 -2.56 17.30 5.64
N ARG A 123 -2.04 17.07 6.86
CA ARG A 123 -1.34 15.85 7.26
C ARG A 123 -2.12 15.01 8.28
N SER A 124 -3.22 15.56 8.80
CA SER A 124 -4.05 14.93 9.80
C SER A 124 -5.43 14.70 9.22
N ILE A 125 -5.84 13.44 9.18
CA ILE A 125 -7.15 13.04 8.68
C ILE A 125 -7.84 12.14 9.71
N PRO A 126 -9.16 12.30 9.94
CA PRO A 126 -9.91 11.51 10.90
C PRO A 126 -10.01 10.03 10.49
N LYS A 127 -10.52 9.19 11.41
CA LYS A 127 -10.75 7.77 11.14
C LYS A 127 -11.85 7.61 10.09
N LEU A 128 -11.75 6.55 9.28
CA LEU A 128 -12.64 6.30 8.14
C LEU A 128 -12.68 7.43 7.11
N CYS A 129 -11.68 8.31 7.07
CA CYS A 129 -11.56 9.32 6.02
C CYS A 129 -11.36 8.65 4.67
N PHE A 130 -12.19 9.00 3.69
CA PHE A 130 -11.99 8.59 2.31
C PHE A 130 -10.74 9.25 1.77
N VAL A 131 -9.82 8.43 1.25
CA VAL A 131 -8.59 8.87 0.61
C VAL A 131 -8.49 8.24 -0.77
N LEU A 132 -8.20 9.06 -1.77
CA LEU A 132 -7.95 8.64 -3.15
C LEU A 132 -6.52 9.02 -3.54
N GLU A 133 -5.72 8.02 -3.88
CA GLU A 133 -4.35 8.22 -4.33
C GLU A 133 -4.19 7.92 -5.81
N VAL A 134 -3.54 8.84 -6.53
CA VAL A 134 -2.99 8.63 -7.86
C VAL A 134 -1.54 8.17 -7.70
N ILE A 135 -1.27 6.91 -8.05
CA ILE A 135 0.04 6.29 -7.87
C ILE A 135 0.91 6.50 -9.11
N GLU A 136 0.32 6.25 -10.28
CA GLU A 136 0.92 6.34 -11.62
C GLU A 136 -0.19 6.66 -12.64
N PRO A 137 0.13 7.02 -13.89
CA PRO A 137 -0.88 7.26 -14.93
C PRO A 137 -1.91 6.13 -15.05
N GLY A 138 -3.17 6.47 -14.82
CA GLY A 138 -4.29 5.53 -14.89
C GLY A 138 -4.36 4.52 -13.72
N LEU A 139 -3.50 4.63 -12.70
CA LEU A 139 -3.51 3.78 -11.50
C LEU A 139 -3.94 4.59 -10.28
N LEU A 140 -5.15 4.31 -9.79
CA LEU A 140 -5.73 4.94 -8.61
C LEU A 140 -6.03 3.92 -7.53
N VAL A 141 -5.92 4.33 -6.27
CA VAL A 141 -6.25 3.49 -5.12
C VAL A 141 -7.14 4.25 -4.16
N VAL A 142 -8.32 3.70 -3.90
CA VAL A 142 -9.23 4.17 -2.86
C VAL A 142 -8.84 3.49 -1.54
N LYS A 143 -8.72 4.29 -0.48
CA LYS A 143 -8.29 3.86 0.84
C LYS A 143 -9.10 4.55 1.94
N TYR A 144 -9.01 4.04 3.16
CA TYR A 144 -9.43 4.78 4.35
C TYR A 144 -8.40 4.72 5.48
N ASN A 145 -8.42 5.73 6.35
CA ASN A 145 -7.59 5.74 7.55
C ASN A 145 -8.22 4.88 8.67
N ARG A 146 -7.51 3.85 9.14
CA ARG A 146 -7.98 2.95 10.21
C ARG A 146 -7.87 3.58 11.61
N GLY A 147 -7.15 4.69 11.76
CA GLY A 147 -7.03 5.42 13.03
C GLY A 147 -6.07 4.84 14.05
N GLN A 148 -5.22 3.88 13.65
CA GLN A 148 -4.19 3.26 14.48
C GLN A 148 -2.83 3.75 13.97
N GLU A 149 -2.27 4.78 14.61
CA GLU A 149 -1.02 5.45 14.22
C GLU A 149 -1.07 6.14 12.84
N SER A 150 -0.41 7.30 12.71
CA SER A 150 -0.38 8.05 11.46
C SER A 150 0.18 7.20 10.32
N GLY A 151 -0.58 7.03 9.23
CA GLY A 151 -0.12 6.38 7.99
C GLY A 151 -0.62 4.96 7.74
N LYS A 152 -1.41 4.34 8.64
CA LYS A 152 -2.02 3.03 8.37
C LYS A 152 -3.33 3.17 7.60
N PHE A 153 -3.23 2.91 6.30
CA PHE A 153 -4.36 2.90 5.37
C PHE A 153 -4.78 1.48 5.03
N VAL A 154 -6.08 1.30 4.86
CA VAL A 154 -6.64 0.07 4.28
C VAL A 154 -7.10 0.38 2.87
N ASN A 155 -6.66 -0.44 1.92
CA ASN A 155 -7.02 -0.29 0.52
C ASN A 155 -8.38 -0.96 0.28
N VAL A 156 -9.29 -0.25 -0.39
CA VAL A 156 -10.65 -0.72 -0.68
C VAL A 156 -10.76 -1.16 -2.14
N VAL A 157 -10.28 -0.31 -3.06
CA VAL A 157 -10.35 -0.57 -4.50
C VAL A 157 -9.09 -0.07 -5.18
N VAL A 158 -8.58 -0.85 -6.13
CA VAL A 158 -7.53 -0.45 -7.08
C VAL A 158 -8.15 -0.34 -8.47
N LEU A 159 -7.99 0.82 -9.09
CA LEU A 159 -8.40 1.14 -10.45
C LEU A 159 -7.16 1.23 -11.32
N LYS A 160 -7.07 0.43 -12.38
CA LYS A 160 -5.96 0.49 -13.35
C LYS A 160 -6.50 0.51 -14.77
N GLY A 161 -6.54 1.68 -15.40
CA GLY A 161 -7.13 1.84 -16.73
C GLY A 161 -8.61 1.45 -16.71
N ASP A 162 -8.99 0.39 -17.39
CA ASP A 162 -10.35 -0.17 -17.37
C ASP A 162 -10.56 -1.29 -16.34
N GLN A 163 -9.50 -1.69 -15.62
CA GLN A 163 -9.55 -2.77 -14.64
C GLN A 163 -9.94 -2.26 -13.25
N ILE A 164 -10.89 -2.94 -12.62
CA ILE A 164 -11.32 -2.69 -11.24
C ILE A 164 -10.94 -3.91 -10.40
N LYS A 165 -10.23 -3.69 -9.30
CA LYS A 165 -9.96 -4.72 -8.28
C LYS A 165 -10.48 -4.25 -6.93
N VAL A 166 -11.54 -4.88 -6.46
CA VAL A 166 -12.07 -4.66 -5.10
C VAL A 166 -11.31 -5.58 -4.15
N ILE A 167 -10.87 -5.02 -3.03
CA ILE A 167 -10.11 -5.75 -2.02
C ILE A 167 -11.10 -6.26 -0.98
N ASP A 168 -11.10 -7.58 -0.80
CA ASP A 168 -11.88 -8.24 0.24
C ASP A 168 -11.04 -8.34 1.52
N GLU A 169 -11.46 -7.62 2.56
CA GLU A 169 -10.83 -7.71 3.89
C GLU A 169 -11.18 -9.04 4.61
N GLU A 170 -12.30 -9.67 4.26
CA GLU A 170 -12.79 -10.93 4.83
C GLU A 170 -12.19 -12.17 4.16
N GLY A 171 -11.50 -12.01 3.01
CA GLY A 171 -10.73 -13.05 2.31
C GLY A 171 -9.56 -13.64 3.11
N THR A 172 -9.40 -13.22 4.37
CA THR A 172 -8.48 -13.74 5.39
C THR A 172 -8.76 -15.19 5.81
N SER A 173 -9.86 -15.79 5.37
CA SER A 173 -10.21 -17.20 5.64
C SER A 173 -9.94 -18.13 4.44
N LEU A 174 -8.70 -18.17 3.94
CA LEU A 174 -8.23 -19.32 3.16
C LEU A 174 -7.73 -20.41 4.13
N PRO A 175 -8.18 -21.67 4.03
CA PRO A 175 -7.79 -22.74 4.96
C PRO A 175 -6.29 -23.07 4.95
N ASP A 176 -5.53 -22.61 3.94
CA ASP A 176 -4.08 -22.81 3.77
C ASP A 176 -3.28 -21.49 3.84
N CYS A 177 -3.73 -20.50 4.61
CA CYS A 177 -2.99 -19.26 4.80
C CYS A 177 -1.77 -19.51 5.70
N PRO A 178 -0.50 -19.42 5.22
CA PRO A 178 0.66 -19.63 6.07
C PRO A 178 0.64 -18.63 7.25
N ALA A 179 1.09 -19.04 8.44
CA ALA A 179 1.15 -18.17 9.62
C ALA A 179 1.89 -16.85 9.37
N LEU A 180 2.82 -16.87 8.41
CA LEU A 180 3.53 -15.69 7.91
C LEU A 180 2.62 -14.70 7.17
N LEU A 181 1.72 -15.19 6.32
CA LEU A 181 0.74 -14.37 5.61
C LEU A 181 -0.32 -13.86 6.58
N ALA A 182 -0.75 -14.69 7.53
CA ALA A 182 -1.59 -14.25 8.64
C ALA A 182 -0.90 -13.11 9.42
N ALA A 183 0.36 -13.22 9.83
CA ALA A 183 1.07 -12.13 10.51
C ALA A 183 1.30 -10.87 9.63
N LEU A 184 1.32 -11.02 8.31
CA LEU A 184 1.37 -9.91 7.35
C LEU A 184 -0.01 -9.26 7.11
N LEU A 185 -1.09 -10.00 7.33
CA LEU A 185 -2.49 -9.57 7.17
C LEU A 185 -3.13 -9.12 8.50
N ASP A 186 -2.64 -9.65 9.63
CA ASP A 186 -3.09 -9.38 11.01
C ASP A 186 -2.63 -8.00 11.54
N PHE A 187 -2.10 -7.16 10.64
CA PHE A 187 -2.04 -5.71 10.78
C PHE A 187 -3.41 -5.08 11.07
N GLY A 188 -4.49 -5.86 11.02
CA GLY A 188 -5.85 -5.44 11.34
C GLY A 188 -6.47 -5.95 12.65
N SER A 189 -5.93 -6.95 13.35
CA SER A 189 -6.61 -7.45 14.56
C SER A 189 -6.27 -6.63 15.82
N PRO A 190 -7.26 -6.32 16.68
CA PRO A 190 -7.03 -5.72 17.99
C PRO A 190 -6.19 -6.58 18.96
N SER A 191 -5.86 -7.83 18.60
CA SER A 191 -5.28 -8.82 19.51
C SER A 191 -3.77 -8.73 19.73
N LEU A 192 -3.01 -7.97 18.92
CA LEU A 192 -1.55 -7.82 19.11
C LEU A 192 -1.22 -6.48 19.78
N ARG A 193 -1.63 -6.37 21.05
CA ARG A 193 -1.12 -5.34 21.98
C ARG A 193 0.28 -5.64 22.50
N ASP A 194 0.99 -6.63 21.95
CA ASP A 194 2.31 -7.03 22.43
C ASP A 194 3.42 -6.62 21.45
N ARG A 195 3.98 -5.43 21.73
CA ARG A 195 5.42 -5.08 21.70
C ARG A 195 6.29 -5.61 20.53
N SER A 196 6.71 -4.64 19.71
CA SER A 196 8.11 -4.43 19.25
C SER A 196 8.70 -5.20 18.06
N THR A 197 8.05 -6.20 17.47
CA THR A 197 8.59 -6.82 16.23
C THR A 197 8.02 -6.16 14.99
N VAL A 198 8.73 -5.18 14.47
CA VAL A 198 8.55 -4.73 13.08
C VAL A 198 8.74 -5.95 12.18
N ASN A 199 7.72 -6.31 11.41
CA ASN A 199 7.77 -7.46 10.51
C ASN A 199 8.84 -7.21 9.43
N VAL A 200 10.00 -7.89 9.54
CA VAL A 200 11.14 -7.70 8.64
C VAL A 200 10.79 -7.98 7.17
N LEU A 201 9.83 -8.86 6.90
CA LEU A 201 9.37 -9.11 5.54
C LEU A 201 8.59 -7.92 4.96
N VAL A 202 7.91 -7.14 5.80
CA VAL A 202 7.28 -5.88 5.37
C VAL A 202 8.34 -4.85 5.02
N GLN A 203 9.41 -4.77 5.81
CA GLN A 203 10.54 -3.88 5.51
C GLN A 203 11.24 -4.27 4.21
N LEU A 204 11.49 -5.57 4.01
CA LEU A 204 12.00 -6.10 2.74
C LEU A 204 11.06 -5.76 1.59
N ALA A 205 9.76 -6.04 1.71
CA ALA A 205 8.78 -5.72 0.66
C ALA A 205 8.70 -4.21 0.36
N ALA A 206 8.85 -3.35 1.39
CA ALA A 206 8.90 -1.90 1.20
C ALA A 206 10.18 -1.49 0.45
N SER A 207 11.35 -2.01 0.84
CA SER A 207 12.62 -1.73 0.19
C SER A 207 12.68 -2.28 -1.25
N MET A 208 12.10 -3.45 -1.51
CA MET A 208 11.93 -4.01 -2.86
C MET A 208 11.14 -3.05 -3.77
N ARG A 209 10.08 -2.40 -3.24
CA ARG A 209 9.34 -1.40 -4.02
C ARG A 209 10.17 -0.14 -4.28
N LEU A 210 11.03 0.27 -3.34
CA LEU A 210 11.83 1.50 -3.47
C LEU A 210 12.80 1.45 -4.64
N HIS A 211 13.34 0.27 -5.00
CA HIS A 211 14.24 0.17 -6.15
C HIS A 211 13.52 0.27 -7.51
N GLY A 212 12.18 0.32 -7.55
CA GLY A 212 11.41 0.60 -8.77
C GLY A 212 11.55 -0.44 -9.89
N ARG A 213 11.92 -1.68 -9.54
CA ARG A 213 12.04 -2.81 -10.49
C ARG A 213 11.13 -3.94 -10.03
N GLY A 214 10.65 -4.74 -10.98
CA GLY A 214 10.00 -6.01 -10.63
C GLY A 214 10.99 -6.91 -9.88
N GLY A 215 10.53 -7.62 -8.86
CA GLY A 215 11.39 -8.49 -8.05
C GLY A 215 10.58 -9.60 -7.39
N THR A 216 11.22 -10.75 -7.23
CA THR A 216 10.61 -11.93 -6.60
C THR A 216 11.49 -12.39 -5.43
N LEU A 217 10.88 -12.54 -4.26
CA LEU A 217 11.52 -13.09 -3.06
C LEU A 217 10.81 -14.40 -2.69
N LEU A 218 11.58 -15.48 -2.57
CA LEU A 218 11.11 -16.78 -2.09
C LEU A 218 11.61 -17.00 -0.67
N VAL A 219 10.70 -17.32 0.25
CA VAL A 219 11.02 -17.76 1.61
C VAL A 219 10.85 -19.27 1.66
N VAL A 220 11.94 -20.00 1.94
CA VAL A 220 11.96 -21.46 1.93
C VAL A 220 12.17 -22.05 3.32
N PRO A 221 11.54 -23.19 3.65
CA PRO A 221 11.74 -23.84 4.93
C PRO A 221 13.18 -24.38 5.03
N PRO A 222 13.90 -24.17 6.16
CA PRO A 222 15.27 -24.66 6.33
C PRO A 222 15.36 -26.19 6.44
N ALA A 223 14.27 -26.85 6.83
CA ALA A 223 14.22 -28.28 7.11
C ALA A 223 13.77 -29.13 5.89
N SER A 224 13.51 -28.51 4.75
CA SER A 224 13.02 -29.21 3.56
C SER A 224 13.71 -28.70 2.32
N GLU A 225 14.16 -29.62 1.47
CA GLU A 225 14.79 -29.32 0.17
C GLU A 225 13.80 -29.51 -1.00
N LYS A 226 12.53 -29.85 -0.73
CA LYS A 226 11.52 -30.08 -1.79
C LYS A 226 11.33 -28.86 -2.70
N TRP A 227 11.51 -27.65 -2.17
CA TRP A 227 11.44 -26.42 -2.95
C TRP A 227 12.49 -26.36 -4.05
N ARG A 228 13.63 -27.05 -3.90
CA ARG A 228 14.70 -27.08 -4.92
C ARG A 228 14.23 -27.69 -6.24
N GLU A 229 13.25 -28.58 -6.20
CA GLU A 229 12.66 -29.23 -7.38
C GLU A 229 11.90 -28.22 -8.26
N SER A 230 11.54 -27.06 -7.69
CA SER A 230 10.90 -25.95 -8.41
C SER A 230 11.90 -24.87 -8.83
N ILE A 231 13.20 -25.14 -8.76
CA ILE A 231 14.28 -24.22 -9.13
C ILE A 231 15.19 -24.87 -10.17
N VAL A 232 15.53 -24.12 -11.23
CA VAL A 232 16.51 -24.58 -12.21
C VAL A 232 17.92 -24.48 -11.61
N TRP A 233 18.64 -25.61 -11.63
CA TRP A 233 20.03 -25.70 -11.18
C TRP A 233 20.99 -25.84 -12.36
N PRO A 234 22.22 -25.28 -12.26
CA PRO A 234 22.73 -24.47 -11.16
C PRO A 234 22.12 -23.05 -11.13
N VAL A 235 21.91 -22.50 -9.93
CA VAL A 235 21.52 -21.10 -9.78
C VAL A 235 22.76 -20.22 -10.01
N PRO A 236 22.70 -19.19 -10.90
CA PRO A 236 23.87 -18.39 -11.26
C PRO A 236 24.56 -17.72 -10.07
N TYR A 237 23.79 -17.26 -9.09
CA TYR A 237 24.30 -16.54 -7.91
C TYR A 237 23.93 -17.27 -6.62
N ALA A 238 24.31 -18.55 -6.52
CA ALA A 238 24.23 -19.28 -5.27
C ALA A 238 25.20 -18.69 -4.23
N VAL A 239 24.74 -18.56 -2.98
CA VAL A 239 25.49 -17.96 -1.88
C VAL A 239 25.96 -19.07 -0.94
N ALA A 240 27.29 -19.21 -0.81
CA ALA A 240 27.92 -20.22 0.03
C ALA A 240 29.15 -19.62 0.76
N PRO A 241 29.18 -19.62 2.11
CA PRO A 241 28.09 -19.98 3.01
C PRO A 241 26.89 -19.02 2.87
N PRO A 242 25.67 -19.41 3.31
CA PRO A 242 24.53 -18.49 3.34
C PRO A 242 24.87 -17.17 4.04
N GLN A 243 24.41 -16.06 3.48
CA GLN A 243 24.60 -14.74 4.10
C GLN A 243 23.61 -14.60 5.25
N ALA A 244 24.09 -14.37 6.47
CA ALA A 244 23.30 -14.45 7.69
C ALA A 244 23.26 -13.13 8.48
N GLU A 245 23.53 -11.98 7.86
CA GLU A 245 23.55 -10.70 8.57
C GLU A 245 22.16 -10.33 9.11
N LEU A 246 21.14 -10.42 8.26
CA LEU A 246 19.75 -10.18 8.67
C LEU A 246 19.29 -11.20 9.72
N SER A 247 19.62 -12.49 9.54
CA SER A 247 19.42 -13.56 10.53
C SER A 247 20.04 -13.21 11.89
N THR A 248 21.29 -12.72 11.88
CA THR A 248 22.04 -12.37 13.09
C THR A 248 21.37 -11.21 13.82
N LEU A 249 21.00 -10.13 13.10
CA LEU A 249 20.30 -8.99 13.69
C LEU A 249 18.95 -9.40 14.30
N MET A 250 18.20 -10.26 13.61
CA MET A 250 16.89 -10.77 14.05
C MET A 250 16.97 -11.77 15.21
N ARG A 251 18.16 -12.22 15.61
CA ARG A 251 18.37 -13.09 16.79
C ARG A 251 18.83 -12.33 18.03
N GLN A 252 19.19 -11.05 17.91
CA GLN A 252 19.64 -10.25 19.06
C GLN A 252 18.51 -9.99 20.05
N ASP A 253 18.85 -9.77 21.32
CA ASP A 253 17.88 -9.51 22.39
C ASP A 253 17.10 -8.21 22.16
N GLU A 254 15.88 -8.13 22.70
CA GLU A 254 14.99 -6.97 22.56
C GLU A 254 15.63 -5.66 23.05
N SER A 255 16.53 -5.73 24.03
CA SER A 255 17.26 -4.57 24.56
C SER A 255 18.25 -3.98 23.54
N GLU A 256 18.88 -4.84 22.72
CA GLU A 256 19.77 -4.44 21.63
C GLU A 256 18.97 -3.86 20.46
N ARG A 257 17.80 -4.45 20.14
CA ARG A 257 16.94 -3.97 19.04
C ARG A 257 16.38 -2.56 19.26
N LYS A 258 16.35 -2.10 20.50
CA LYS A 258 15.95 -0.73 20.85
C LYS A 258 17.06 0.30 20.62
N LYS A 259 18.30 -0.14 20.38
CA LYS A 259 19.42 0.76 20.12
C LYS A 259 19.35 1.30 18.69
N ARG A 260 19.65 2.59 18.54
CA ARG A 260 19.72 3.26 17.24
C ARG A 260 20.69 2.57 16.26
N LEU A 261 21.86 2.15 16.75
CA LEU A 261 22.85 1.45 15.93
C LEU A 261 22.31 0.15 15.32
N TRP A 262 21.47 -0.56 16.07
CA TRP A 262 20.83 -1.77 15.57
C TRP A 262 19.79 -1.45 14.50
N GLN A 263 19.01 -0.37 14.68
CA GLN A 263 18.01 0.07 13.71
C GLN A 263 18.67 0.49 12.39
N GLU A 264 19.80 1.20 12.46
CA GLU A 264 20.60 1.56 11.28
C GLU A 264 21.13 0.30 10.56
N ALA A 265 21.72 -0.64 11.30
CA ALA A 265 22.20 -1.90 10.73
C ALA A 265 21.07 -2.76 10.13
N LEU A 266 19.86 -2.72 10.71
CA LEU A 266 18.71 -3.41 10.16
C LEU A 266 18.29 -2.82 8.81
N ILE A 267 18.24 -1.50 8.70
CA ILE A 267 17.90 -0.82 7.45
C ILE A 267 18.92 -1.21 6.36
N ASP A 268 20.21 -1.14 6.67
CA ASP A 268 21.27 -1.50 5.73
C ASP A 268 21.17 -2.97 5.28
N ALA A 269 20.92 -3.90 6.21
CA ALA A 269 20.77 -5.32 5.89
C ALA A 269 19.49 -5.60 5.06
N VAL A 270 18.39 -4.91 5.37
CA VAL A 270 17.14 -4.99 4.60
C VAL A 270 17.36 -4.48 3.17
N ASP A 271 17.99 -3.33 3.01
CA ASP A 271 18.27 -2.74 1.70
C ASP A 271 19.22 -3.60 0.87
N ALA A 272 20.22 -4.21 1.51
CA ALA A 272 21.13 -5.15 0.85
C ALA A 272 20.38 -6.37 0.30
N VAL A 273 19.53 -7.01 1.10
CA VAL A 273 18.76 -8.20 0.67
C VAL A 273 17.69 -7.83 -0.36
N ALA A 274 16.96 -6.74 -0.16
CA ALA A 274 15.95 -6.26 -1.09
C ALA A 274 16.56 -5.90 -2.45
N GLY A 275 17.75 -5.31 -2.46
CA GLY A 275 18.50 -5.00 -3.67
C GLY A 275 18.82 -6.22 -4.53
N LEU A 276 18.97 -7.42 -3.95
CA LEU A 276 19.19 -8.66 -4.72
C LEU A 276 17.96 -9.04 -5.56
N THR A 277 16.76 -8.65 -5.13
CA THR A 277 15.51 -8.95 -5.85
C THR A 277 15.35 -8.16 -7.14
N ALA A 278 16.16 -7.13 -7.34
CA ALA A 278 16.22 -6.35 -8.58
C ALA A 278 16.97 -7.07 -9.73
N VAL A 279 17.60 -8.21 -9.44
CA VAL A 279 18.26 -9.08 -10.43
C VAL A 279 17.21 -9.95 -11.12
N ASP A 280 17.41 -10.26 -12.41
CA ASP A 280 16.53 -11.17 -13.15
C ASP A 280 16.51 -12.57 -12.52
N GLY A 281 15.33 -13.01 -12.09
CA GLY A 281 15.10 -14.23 -11.32
C GLY A 281 14.74 -13.96 -9.85
N ALA A 282 14.51 -15.03 -9.09
CA ALA A 282 14.09 -14.94 -7.70
C ALA A 282 15.30 -14.87 -6.74
N THR A 283 15.17 -14.06 -5.70
CA THR A 283 16.02 -14.16 -4.50
C THR A 283 15.43 -15.22 -3.57
N VAL A 284 16.28 -16.09 -3.03
CA VAL A 284 15.90 -17.18 -2.13
C VAL A 284 16.49 -16.93 -0.76
N ILE A 285 15.62 -16.77 0.24
CA ILE A 285 15.99 -16.72 1.66
C ILE A 285 15.34 -17.88 2.41
N ASN A 286 15.93 -18.33 3.51
CA ASN A 286 15.24 -19.25 4.41
C ASN A 286 14.34 -18.50 5.42
N GLU A 287 13.56 -19.25 6.21
CA GLU A 287 12.72 -18.70 7.29
C GLU A 287 13.51 -17.99 8.40
N GLN A 288 14.83 -18.18 8.45
CA GLN A 288 15.75 -17.48 9.36
C GLN A 288 16.33 -16.22 8.73
N TYR A 289 15.88 -15.83 7.53
CA TYR A 289 16.33 -14.66 6.78
C TYR A 289 17.79 -14.74 6.28
N GLU A 290 18.30 -15.94 6.07
CA GLU A 290 19.61 -16.16 5.45
C GLU A 290 19.47 -16.23 3.94
N VAL A 291 20.33 -15.52 3.22
CA VAL A 291 20.32 -15.51 1.75
C VAL A 291 21.02 -16.77 1.24
N LEU A 292 20.28 -17.58 0.48
CA LEU A 292 20.76 -18.83 -0.11
C LEU A 292 21.20 -18.64 -1.56
N ALA A 293 20.49 -17.81 -2.32
CA ALA A 293 20.81 -17.51 -3.71
C ALA A 293 20.04 -16.28 -4.21
N PHE A 294 20.44 -15.74 -5.36
CA PHE A 294 19.63 -14.81 -6.15
C PHE A 294 19.72 -15.12 -7.65
N GLY A 295 18.80 -14.57 -8.44
CA GLY A 295 18.66 -14.89 -9.86
C GLY A 295 18.19 -16.34 -10.12
N ALA A 296 17.46 -16.94 -9.19
CA ALA A 296 16.95 -18.29 -9.32
C ALA A 296 15.76 -18.35 -10.30
N LYS A 297 15.82 -19.23 -11.29
CA LYS A 297 14.70 -19.44 -12.21
C LYS A 297 13.70 -20.42 -11.60
N ILE A 298 12.47 -19.94 -11.40
CA ILE A 298 11.35 -20.73 -10.89
C ILE A 298 10.77 -21.56 -12.03
N VAL A 299 10.58 -22.86 -11.78
CA VAL A 299 9.93 -23.80 -12.69
C VAL A 299 8.83 -24.55 -11.95
N ARG A 300 7.82 -24.98 -12.71
CA ARG A 300 6.80 -25.88 -12.18
C ARG A 300 7.46 -27.22 -11.86
N MET A 301 7.18 -27.74 -10.67
CA MET A 301 7.51 -29.12 -10.30
C MET A 301 6.86 -30.09 -11.31
N GLU A 302 7.57 -31.17 -11.69
CA GLU A 302 7.07 -32.14 -12.69
C GLU A 302 5.72 -32.77 -12.28
N SER A 303 5.50 -32.98 -10.98
CA SER A 303 4.26 -33.50 -10.42
C SER A 303 3.18 -32.45 -10.16
N GLY A 304 3.43 -31.17 -10.48
CA GLY A 304 2.50 -30.07 -10.23
C GLY A 304 1.44 -29.93 -11.31
N THR A 305 0.16 -29.92 -10.92
CA THR A 305 -0.98 -29.66 -11.82
C THR A 305 -0.92 -28.23 -12.37
N GLN A 306 -1.26 -28.04 -13.64
CA GLN A 306 -1.31 -26.71 -14.26
C GLN A 306 -2.58 -25.97 -13.83
N VAL A 307 -2.43 -24.72 -13.36
CA VAL A 307 -3.56 -23.82 -13.13
C VAL A 307 -3.76 -23.03 -14.43
N GLU A 308 -4.82 -23.34 -15.19
CA GLU A 308 -5.09 -22.72 -16.50
C GLU A 308 -5.87 -21.41 -16.40
N GLN A 309 -6.52 -21.12 -15.26
CA GLN A 309 -7.23 -19.86 -15.00
C GLN A 309 -7.14 -19.49 -13.52
N LEU A 310 -6.88 -18.20 -13.26
CA LEU A 310 -6.99 -17.51 -11.97
C LEU A 310 -8.24 -16.65 -11.97
#